data_AF-A0A8C7WEU7-F1
#
_entry.id   AF-A0A8C7WEU7-F1
#
_cell.length_a   1.000
_cell.length_b   1.000
_cell.length_c   1.000
_cell.angle_alpha   90.00
_cell.angle_beta   90.00
_cell.angle_gamma   90.00
#
_symmetry.space_group_name_H-M   'P 1'
#
loop_
_entity.id
_entity.type
_entity.pdbx_description
1 polymer ?
#
loop_
_entity_poly.entity_id
_entity_poly.type
_entity_poly.pdbx_seq_one_letter_code
_entity_poly.pdbx_strand_id
1 'polypeptide(L)'
;ILCPSFIVNFLPTRLQAQQDAVNIICHSKTRANPENNVGLISMANNCEVLTTLTLDASCILSKLHAIQPKGKICFCTGIRVVHLALKHRQGKNHKMRIIAFIGSPVEDNDKDVSLPLTSQYLL
;
A
#
# COMPACT_ATOMS: atom_id res chain seq x y z
N ILE A 1 -3.51 7.10 1.11
CA ILE A 1 -4.98 6.91 1.24
C ILE A 1 -5.55 8.31 1.49
N LEU A 2 -6.51 8.78 0.68
CA LEU A 2 -6.49 10.18 0.23
C LEU A 2 -7.80 10.97 0.34
N CYS A 3 -7.64 12.28 0.56
CA CYS A 3 -8.66 13.33 0.71
C CYS A 3 -9.82 13.33 -0.32
N PRO A 4 -10.98 13.91 0.06
CA PRO A 4 -12.26 13.80 -0.66
C PRO A 4 -12.43 14.79 -1.82
N SER A 5 -11.44 15.61 -2.17
CA SER A 5 -11.67 16.82 -2.96
C SER A 5 -11.78 16.62 -4.48
N PHE A 6 -11.76 15.38 -4.98
CA PHE A 6 -11.91 15.08 -6.42
C PHE A 6 -12.93 13.98 -6.65
N ILE A 7 -14.18 14.25 -6.28
CA ILE A 7 -15.34 13.44 -6.66
C ILE A 7 -15.69 13.81 -8.11
N VAL A 8 -15.20 13.04 -9.06
CA VAL A 8 -15.88 12.87 -10.36
C VAL A 8 -16.37 11.44 -10.39
N ASN A 9 -17.71 11.32 -10.37
CA ASN A 9 -18.51 10.09 -10.40
C ASN A 9 -18.02 9.08 -11.44
N PHE A 10 -17.48 7.95 -11.00
CA PHE A 10 -17.47 6.71 -11.76
C PHE A 10 -17.73 5.55 -10.80
N LEU A 11 -18.60 4.63 -11.22
CA LEU A 11 -18.74 3.30 -10.64
C LEU A 11 -17.74 2.38 -11.35
N PRO A 12 -16.95 1.57 -10.62
CA PRO A 12 -16.87 1.53 -9.16
C PRO A 12 -16.16 2.75 -8.58
N THR A 13 -16.51 3.12 -7.34
CA THR A 13 -15.81 4.18 -6.60
C THR A 13 -14.31 3.88 -6.56
N ARG A 14 -13.44 4.90 -6.58
CA ARG A 14 -11.97 4.70 -6.58
C ARG A 14 -11.50 3.76 -5.46
N LEU A 15 -12.13 3.84 -4.29
CA LEU A 15 -11.86 2.94 -3.17
C LEU A 15 -12.17 1.48 -3.50
N GLN A 16 -13.31 1.24 -4.16
CA GLN A 16 -13.73 -0.10 -4.55
C GLN A 16 -12.87 -0.67 -5.68
N ALA A 17 -12.48 0.16 -6.65
CA ALA A 17 -11.50 -0.24 -7.66
C ALA A 17 -10.14 -0.62 -7.03
N GLN A 18 -9.71 0.11 -6.00
CA GLN A 18 -8.50 -0.23 -5.23
C GLN A 18 -8.67 -1.53 -4.43
N GLN A 19 -9.84 -1.76 -3.84
CA GLN A 19 -10.16 -3.00 -3.14
C GLN A 19 -10.06 -4.21 -4.07
N ASP A 20 -10.64 -4.11 -5.27
CA ASP A 20 -10.57 -5.17 -6.28
C ASP A 20 -9.13 -5.40 -6.76
N ALA A 21 -8.37 -4.32 -7.02
CA ALA A 21 -6.97 -4.42 -7.42
C ALA A 21 -6.11 -5.12 -6.36
N VAL A 22 -6.25 -4.72 -5.08
CA VAL A 22 -5.53 -5.37 -3.97
C VAL A 22 -5.93 -6.83 -3.85
N ASN A 23 -7.21 -7.15 -4.01
CA ASN A 23 -7.70 -8.51 -3.96
C ASN A 23 -7.06 -9.39 -5.05
N ILE A 24 -6.99 -8.89 -6.29
CA ILE A 24 -6.33 -9.58 -7.41
C ILE A 24 -4.83 -9.77 -7.13
N ILE A 25 -4.16 -8.75 -6.58
CA ILE A 25 -2.74 -8.82 -6.24
C ILE A 25 -2.48 -9.85 -5.16
N CYS A 26 -3.24 -9.84 -4.06
CA CYS A 26 -3.13 -10.82 -2.98
C CYS A 26 -3.26 -12.24 -3.55
N HIS A 27 -4.34 -12.51 -4.27
CA HIS A 27 -4.58 -13.82 -4.86
C HIS A 27 -3.50 -14.22 -5.88
N SER A 28 -3.03 -13.29 -6.72
CA SER A 28 -1.95 -13.53 -7.68
C SER A 28 -0.65 -13.90 -6.97
N LYS A 29 -0.31 -13.22 -5.86
CA LYS A 29 0.92 -13.49 -5.11
C LYS A 29 0.85 -14.77 -4.29
N THR A 30 -0.28 -15.07 -3.67
CA THR A 30 -0.49 -16.33 -2.94
C THR A 30 -0.48 -17.53 -3.89
N ARG A 31 -1.09 -17.43 -5.08
CA ARG A 31 -1.02 -18.51 -6.09
C ARG A 31 0.39 -18.71 -6.65
N ALA A 32 1.17 -17.63 -6.80
CA ALA A 32 2.53 -17.72 -7.31
C ALA A 32 3.47 -18.41 -6.31
N ASN A 33 3.30 -18.16 -5.02
CA ASN A 33 3.97 -18.90 -3.97
C ASN A 33 3.13 -18.81 -2.68
N PRO A 34 2.68 -19.94 -2.10
CA PRO A 34 1.85 -19.94 -0.89
C PRO A 34 2.57 -19.44 0.36
N GLU A 35 3.91 -19.34 0.35
CA GLU A 35 4.71 -18.75 1.44
C GLU A 35 4.85 -17.22 1.32
N ASN A 36 4.27 -16.61 0.28
CA ASN A 36 4.31 -15.17 0.12
C ASN A 36 3.47 -14.49 1.19
N ASN A 37 4.14 -13.69 2.02
CA ASN A 37 3.49 -12.81 2.96
C ASN A 37 3.11 -11.49 2.28
N VAL A 38 1.90 -11.02 2.53
CA VAL A 38 1.42 -9.71 2.09
C VAL A 38 1.12 -8.86 3.32
N GLY A 39 1.39 -7.57 3.23
CA GLY A 39 1.11 -6.61 4.30
C GLY A 39 0.36 -5.40 3.75
N LEU A 40 -0.36 -4.71 4.63
CA LEU A 40 -1.16 -3.52 4.28
C LEU A 40 -0.77 -2.36 5.17
N ILE A 41 -0.44 -1.23 4.54
CA ILE A 41 -0.03 0.01 5.21
C ILE A 41 -0.89 1.14 4.66
N SER A 42 -1.45 1.95 5.56
CA SER A 42 -2.15 3.18 5.22
C SER A 42 -1.17 4.34 5.25
N MET A 43 -1.14 5.12 4.17
CA MET A 43 -0.35 6.36 4.07
C MET A 43 -1.23 7.62 4.21
N ALA A 44 -2.42 7.49 4.80
CA ALA A 44 -3.32 8.60 5.11
C ALA A 44 -2.92 9.26 6.43
N ASN A 45 -2.74 10.58 6.43
CA ASN A 45 -2.56 11.42 7.63
C ASN A 45 -1.36 10.97 8.51
N ASN A 46 -1.58 10.00 9.41
CA ASN A 46 -0.54 9.33 10.17
C ASN A 46 -0.31 7.94 9.57
N CYS A 47 0.81 7.76 8.86
CA CYS A 47 1.15 6.48 8.25
C CYS A 47 1.11 5.35 9.30
N GLU A 48 0.25 4.36 9.08
CA GLU A 48 -0.03 3.30 10.04
C GLU A 48 0.00 1.92 9.37
N VAL A 49 0.55 0.95 10.07
CA VAL A 49 0.60 -0.45 9.62
C VAL A 49 -0.69 -1.12 10.04
N LEU A 50 -1.62 -1.30 9.11
CA LEU A 50 -2.92 -1.92 9.37
C LEU A 50 -2.82 -3.44 9.50
N THR A 51 -1.92 -4.04 8.72
CA THR A 51 -1.64 -5.47 8.76
C THR A 51 -0.18 -5.68 8.43
N THR A 52 0.54 -6.36 9.33
CA THR A 52 1.91 -6.79 9.09
C THR A 52 1.95 -7.90 8.04
N LEU A 53 3.15 -8.40 7.73
CA LEU A 53 3.33 -9.51 6.80
C LEU A 53 2.55 -10.75 7.29
N THR A 54 1.48 -11.10 6.60
CA THR A 54 0.62 -12.25 6.88
C THR A 54 0.40 -13.09 5.63
N LEU A 55 0.14 -14.38 5.83
CA LEU A 55 -0.30 -15.31 4.80
C LEU A 55 -1.83 -15.25 4.58
N ASP A 56 -2.56 -14.69 5.55
CA ASP A 56 -4.02 -14.61 5.49
C ASP A 56 -4.49 -13.37 4.71
N ALA A 57 -4.80 -13.58 3.43
CA ALA A 57 -5.38 -12.57 2.56
C ALA A 57 -6.76 -12.07 3.04
N SER A 58 -7.52 -12.89 3.77
CA SER A 58 -8.87 -12.56 4.23
C SER A 58 -8.84 -11.47 5.29
N CYS A 59 -7.85 -11.53 6.20
CA CYS A 59 -7.60 -10.49 7.20
C CYS A 59 -7.27 -9.15 6.54
N ILE A 60 -6.42 -9.15 5.51
CA ILE A 60 -6.05 -7.96 4.75
C ILE A 60 -7.29 -7.32 4.10
N LEU A 61 -8.12 -8.13 3.43
CA LEU A 61 -9.31 -7.65 2.74
C LEU A 61 -10.32 -7.05 3.72
N SER A 62 -10.51 -7.69 4.87
CA SER A 62 -11.39 -7.21 5.95
C SER A 62 -10.94 -5.85 6.48
N LYS A 63 -9.62 -5.66 6.69
CA LYS A 63 -9.07 -4.37 7.08
C LYS A 63 -9.22 -3.32 5.97
N LEU A 64 -9.00 -3.70 4.72
CA LEU A 64 -9.13 -2.81 3.57
C LEU A 64 -10.57 -2.29 3.37
N HIS A 65 -11.58 -3.10 3.66
CA HIS A 65 -12.98 -2.67 3.63
C HIS A 65 -13.34 -1.67 4.74
N ALA A 66 -12.66 -1.74 5.88
CA ALA A 66 -12.86 -0.81 6.99
C ALA A 66 -12.15 0.54 6.80
N ILE A 67 -11.22 0.65 5.84
CA ILE A 67 -10.49 1.88 5.59
C ILE A 67 -11.38 2.91 4.93
N GLN A 68 -11.39 4.12 5.49
CA GLN A 68 -11.97 5.29 4.85
C GLN A 68 -10.86 6.21 4.32
N PRO A 69 -10.94 6.63 3.06
CA PRO A 69 -9.99 7.59 2.48
C PRO A 69 -10.23 8.98 3.08
N LYS A 70 -9.43 9.33 4.10
CA LYS A 70 -9.47 10.64 4.78
C LYS A 70 -8.05 11.13 5.03
N GLY A 71 -7.85 12.44 4.94
CA GLY A 71 -6.56 13.08 5.20
C GLY A 71 -5.60 13.11 4.00
N LYS A 72 -4.48 13.79 4.19
CA LYS A 72 -3.46 14.03 3.16
C LYS A 72 -2.51 12.83 3.05
N ILE A 73 -1.94 12.63 1.86
CA ILE A 73 -0.90 11.61 1.67
C ILE A 73 0.42 12.08 2.30
N CYS A 74 1.06 11.19 3.07
CA CYS A 74 2.39 11.40 3.62
C CYS A 74 3.35 10.39 2.97
N PHE A 75 3.93 10.74 1.81
CA PHE A 75 4.68 9.79 1.00
C PHE A 75 6.03 9.43 1.62
N CYS A 76 6.85 10.43 1.96
CA CYS A 76 8.17 10.22 2.58
C CYS A 76 8.10 9.40 3.87
N THR A 77 7.18 9.74 4.78
CA THR A 77 6.99 9.00 6.03
C THR A 77 6.52 7.56 5.77
N GLY A 78 5.58 7.37 4.85
CA GLY A 78 5.04 6.05 4.54
C GLY A 78 6.11 5.10 3.97
N ILE A 79 6.97 5.59 3.07
CA ILE A 79 8.08 4.78 2.54
C ILE A 79 9.06 4.37 3.65
N ARG A 80 9.40 5.27 4.58
CA ARG A 80 10.27 4.95 5.72
C ARG A 80 9.66 3.87 6.63
N VAL A 81 8.36 3.98 6.92
CA VAL A 81 7.62 2.99 7.73
C VAL A 81 7.59 1.64 7.01
N VAL A 82 7.30 1.62 5.70
CA VAL A 82 7.32 0.39 4.88
C VAL A 82 8.70 -0.27 4.92
N HIS A 83 9.77 0.52 4.76
CA HIS A 83 11.13 0.00 4.81
C HIS A 83 11.45 -0.62 6.17
N LEU A 84 11.04 0.02 7.26
CA LEU A 84 11.21 -0.51 8.61
C LEU A 84 10.42 -1.82 8.82
N ALA A 85 9.17 -1.87 8.35
CA ALA A 85 8.34 -3.06 8.41
C ALA A 85 8.95 -4.24 7.63
N LEU A 86 9.51 -3.96 6.45
CA LEU A 86 10.18 -4.97 5.63
C LEU A 86 11.50 -5.46 6.26
N LYS A 87 12.22 -4.59 6.97
CA LYS A 87 13.46 -4.97 7.67
C LYS A 87 13.20 -5.92 8.85
N HIS A 88 12.02 -5.85 9.46
CA HIS A 88 11.62 -6.68 10.60
C HIS A 88 11.05 -8.06 10.21
N ARG A 89 11.14 -8.46 8.94
CA ARG A 89 10.63 -9.76 8.47
C ARG A 89 11.57 -10.91 8.85
N GLN A 90 10.98 -12.06 9.18
CA GLN A 90 11.71 -13.27 9.55
C GLN A 90 12.43 -13.92 8.35
N GLY A 91 11.85 -13.86 7.14
CA GLY A 91 12.41 -14.48 5.93
C GLY A 91 13.27 -13.53 5.09
N LYS A 92 14.61 -13.65 5.18
CA LYS A 92 15.55 -12.85 4.37
C LYS A 92 15.60 -13.26 2.89
N ASN A 93 15.12 -14.46 2.54
CA ASN A 93 15.18 -15.02 1.18
C ASN A 93 14.09 -14.49 0.23
N HIS A 94 13.03 -13.86 0.74
CA HIS A 94 11.96 -13.35 -0.12
C HIS A 94 12.38 -12.03 -0.78
N LYS A 95 12.05 -11.82 -2.06
CA LYS A 95 12.30 -10.53 -2.71
C LYS A 95 11.35 -9.47 -2.15
N MET A 96 11.89 -8.32 -1.71
CA MET A 96 11.05 -7.20 -1.26
C MET A 96 10.39 -6.52 -2.46
N ARG A 97 9.06 -6.42 -2.44
CA ARG A 97 8.29 -5.68 -3.43
C ARG A 97 7.26 -4.82 -2.71
N ILE A 98 7.25 -3.54 -3.02
CA ILE A 98 6.30 -2.54 -2.54
C ILE A 98 5.36 -2.25 -3.71
N ILE A 99 4.07 -2.08 -3.43
CA ILE A 99 3.08 -1.63 -4.41
C ILE A 99 2.38 -0.45 -3.75
N ALA A 100 2.45 0.73 -4.38
CA ALA A 100 1.96 1.97 -3.79
C ALA A 100 0.87 2.58 -4.69
N PHE A 101 -0.35 2.66 -4.17
CA PHE A 101 -1.45 3.32 -4.85
C PHE A 101 -1.45 4.82 -4.53
N ILE A 102 -1.03 5.64 -5.50
CA ILE A 102 -0.98 7.10 -5.38
C ILE A 102 -2.11 7.70 -6.21
N GLY A 103 -3.02 8.42 -5.55
CA GLY A 103 -4.21 9.00 -6.19
C GLY A 103 -4.32 10.52 -6.04
N SER A 104 -3.26 11.18 -5.58
CA SER A 104 -3.20 12.63 -5.34
C SER A 104 -1.82 13.17 -5.65
N PRO A 105 -1.69 14.50 -5.79
CA PRO A 105 -0.39 15.15 -5.74
C PRO A 105 0.34 14.82 -4.42
N VAL A 106 1.63 14.54 -4.54
CA VAL A 106 2.58 14.40 -3.44
C VAL A 106 3.32 15.72 -3.34
N GLU A 107 3.27 16.37 -2.17
CA GLU A 107 3.93 17.67 -1.94
C GLU A 107 5.30 17.54 -1.27
N ASP A 108 5.88 16.33 -1.25
CA ASP A 108 7.20 16.08 -0.68
C ASP A 108 8.31 16.64 -1.61
N ASN A 109 9.38 17.18 -1.01
CA ASN A 109 10.52 17.75 -1.75
C ASN A 109 11.25 16.67 -2.58
N ASP A 110 11.58 16.99 -3.84
CA ASP A 110 12.24 16.07 -4.79
C ASP A 110 13.54 15.42 -4.26
N LYS A 111 14.22 16.08 -3.33
CA LYS A 111 15.47 15.58 -2.72
C LYS A 111 15.27 14.34 -1.83
N ASP A 112 14.08 14.14 -1.28
CA ASP A 112 13.74 12.96 -0.47
C ASP A 112 13.10 11.84 -1.31
N VAL A 113 12.55 12.19 -2.49
CA VAL A 113 11.90 11.25 -3.43
C VAL A 113 12.92 10.56 -4.35
N SER A 114 14.13 11.14 -4.50
CA SER A 114 15.23 10.60 -5.30
C SER A 114 16.00 9.43 -4.65
N LEU A 115 15.42 8.74 -3.66
CA LEU A 115 15.95 7.44 -3.25
C LEU A 115 15.89 6.51 -4.47
N PRO A 116 16.92 5.68 -4.74
CA PRO A 116 17.05 4.84 -5.96
C PRO A 116 15.93 3.78 -6.13
N LEU A 117 14.90 3.82 -5.29
CA LEU A 117 13.80 2.88 -5.18
C LEU A 117 12.58 3.28 -6.01
N THR A 118 12.41 4.57 -6.36
CA THR A 118 11.23 5.06 -7.12
C THR A 118 11.16 4.50 -8.54
N SER A 119 12.30 4.13 -9.15
CA SER A 119 12.34 3.55 -10.50
C SER A 119 11.74 2.14 -10.61
N GLN A 120 11.36 1.49 -9.50
CA GLN A 120 10.90 0.09 -9.51
C GLN A 120 9.47 -0.12 -9.00
N TYR A 121 8.76 0.94 -8.58
CA TYR A 121 7.52 0.82 -7.80
C TYR A 121 6.28 1.51 -8.40
N LEU A 122 6.35 2.00 -9.64
CA LEU A 122 5.18 2.51 -10.35
C LEU A 122 4.49 1.36 -11.12
N LEU A 123 3.46 0.78 -10.52
CA LEU A 123 2.41 -0.01 -11.18
C LEU A 123 1.11 0.19 -10.41
#